data_AF-A0AA42I1N3-F1
#
_entry.id   AF-A0AA42I1N3-F1
#
_cell.length_a   1.000
_cell.length_b   1.000
_cell.length_c   1.000
_cell.angle_alpha   90.00
_cell.angle_beta   90.00
_cell.angle_gamma   90.00
#
_symmetry.space_group_name_H-M   'P 1'
#
loop_
_entity.id
_entity.type
_entity.pdbx_description
1 polymer ?
#
loop_
_entity_poly.entity_id
_entity_poly.type
_entity_poly.pdbx_seq_one_letter_code
_entity_poly.pdbx_strand_id
1 'polypeptide(L)'
;MLLFLLLALSAPKTQGAYDEVRELPDGQTLILRTLDWDLGDGRHERVTVHWLLQEDGSLRYDFDRQPPETQEVHRQSCARVGMQPSRGVGVISGEGTTHGYSCTSQR
;
A
#
# COMPACT_ATOMS: atom_id res chain seq x y z
N MET A 1 -43.40 -10.37 6.79
CA MET A 1 -42.43 -9.65 5.94
C MET A 1 -41.05 -9.97 6.47
N LEU A 2 -40.24 -10.71 5.70
CA LEU A 2 -38.87 -11.07 6.08
C LEU A 2 -37.94 -9.91 5.68
N LEU A 3 -37.42 -9.17 6.66
CA LEU A 3 -36.44 -8.11 6.42
C LEU A 3 -35.05 -8.76 6.44
N PHE A 4 -34.46 -8.95 5.27
CA PHE A 4 -33.07 -9.39 5.14
C PHE A 4 -32.15 -8.25 5.59
N LEU A 5 -31.55 -8.37 6.79
CA LEU A 5 -30.46 -7.50 7.21
C LEU A 5 -29.24 -7.80 6.34
N LEU A 6 -28.91 -6.87 5.44
CA LEU A 6 -27.62 -6.80 4.77
C LEU A 6 -26.56 -6.42 5.81
N LEU A 7 -25.94 -7.43 6.42
CA LEU A 7 -24.71 -7.24 7.19
C LEU A 7 -23.61 -6.85 6.20
N ALA A 8 -23.40 -5.55 6.02
CA ALA A 8 -22.11 -5.08 5.53
C ALA A 8 -21.08 -5.47 6.59
N LEU A 9 -20.30 -6.53 6.33
CA LEU A 9 -19.10 -6.83 7.12
C LEU A 9 -18.09 -5.70 6.86
N SER A 10 -18.24 -4.58 7.54
CA SER A 10 -17.14 -3.66 7.73
C SER A 10 -16.16 -4.36 8.66
N ALA A 11 -15.10 -4.93 8.10
CA ALA A 11 -13.98 -5.42 8.87
C ALA A 11 -13.56 -4.33 9.88
N PRO A 12 -13.35 -4.66 11.16
CA PRO A 12 -12.94 -3.68 12.14
C PRO A 12 -11.66 -3.01 11.63
N LYS A 13 -11.63 -1.66 11.62
CA LYS A 13 -10.39 -0.91 11.38
C LYS A 13 -9.47 -1.19 12.56
N THR A 14 -8.65 -2.24 12.45
CA THR A 14 -7.61 -2.54 13.42
C THR A 14 -6.63 -1.36 13.46
N GLN A 15 -6.16 -0.96 14.63
CA GLN A 15 -5.03 -0.02 14.72
C GLN A 15 -3.74 -0.76 14.37
N GLY A 16 -2.81 -0.06 13.69
CA GLY A 16 -1.53 -0.62 13.27
C GLY A 16 -1.57 -1.32 11.91
N ALA A 17 -0.43 -1.91 11.54
CA ALA A 17 -0.28 -2.61 10.27
C ALA A 17 -0.86 -4.04 10.35
N TYR A 18 -1.55 -4.47 9.30
CA TYR A 18 -2.08 -5.82 9.16
C TYR A 18 -1.88 -6.34 7.74
N ASP A 19 -1.41 -7.59 7.63
CA ASP A 19 -1.07 -8.22 6.36
C ASP A 19 -2.06 -9.32 5.97
N GLU A 20 -2.51 -9.28 4.72
CA GLU A 20 -3.12 -10.41 4.03
C GLU A 20 -2.15 -10.93 2.96
N VAL A 21 -2.00 -12.25 2.87
CA VAL A 21 -1.16 -12.91 1.86
C VAL A 21 -2.05 -13.55 0.81
N ARG A 22 -1.78 -13.29 -0.47
CA ARG A 22 -2.51 -13.84 -1.62
C ARG A 22 -1.55 -14.37 -2.66
N GLU A 23 -1.90 -15.48 -3.30
CA GLU A 23 -1.21 -15.96 -4.50
C GLU A 23 -1.92 -15.40 -5.74
N LEU A 24 -1.17 -14.87 -6.69
CA LEU A 24 -1.67 -14.38 -7.96
C LEU A 24 -1.71 -15.48 -9.02
N PRO A 25 -2.52 -15.35 -10.09
CA PRO A 25 -2.63 -16.39 -11.13
C PRO A 25 -1.32 -16.73 -11.85
N ASP A 26 -0.33 -15.84 -11.80
CA ASP A 26 1.01 -16.02 -12.37
C ASP A 26 2.01 -16.65 -11.38
N GLY A 27 1.55 -17.10 -10.22
CA GLY A 27 2.37 -17.71 -9.17
C GLY A 27 3.09 -16.71 -8.26
N GLN A 28 2.92 -15.40 -8.47
CA GLN A 28 3.53 -14.40 -7.59
C GLN A 28 2.79 -14.34 -6.25
N THR A 29 3.53 -14.14 -5.15
CA THR A 29 2.95 -13.86 -3.84
C THR A 29 2.75 -12.35 -3.66
N LEU A 30 1.51 -11.96 -3.39
CA LEU A 30 1.09 -10.59 -3.09
C LEU A 30 0.83 -10.45 -1.59
N ILE A 31 1.50 -9.49 -0.95
CA ILE A 31 1.22 -9.07 0.43
C ILE A 31 0.41 -7.77 0.37
N LEU A 32 -0.80 -7.79 0.92
CA LEU A 32 -1.64 -6.62 1.07
C LEU A 32 -1.49 -6.14 2.51
N ARG A 33 -0.79 -5.02 2.70
CA ARG A 33 -0.56 -4.43 4.02
C ARG A 33 -1.47 -3.23 4.20
N THR A 34 -2.41 -3.32 5.13
CA THR A 34 -3.16 -2.14 5.58
C THR A 34 -2.31 -1.39 6.59
N LEU A 35 -2.05 -0.10 6.39
CA LEU A 35 -1.25 0.74 7.26
C LEU A 35 -1.78 2.18 7.31
N ASP A 36 -1.34 2.94 8.32
CA ASP A 36 -1.59 4.38 8.40
C ASP A 36 -0.39 5.10 7.77
N TRP A 37 -0.61 5.70 6.59
CA TRP A 37 0.42 6.41 5.82
C TRP A 37 0.56 7.84 6.32
N ASP A 38 1.73 8.22 6.81
CA ASP A 38 2.03 9.59 7.21
C ASP A 38 2.17 10.51 5.98
N LEU A 39 1.33 11.54 5.92
CA LEU A 39 1.34 12.52 4.84
C LEU A 39 2.43 13.59 5.05
N GLY A 40 3.10 13.66 6.21
CA GLY A 40 4.17 14.60 6.49
C GLY A 40 3.71 15.97 7.03
N ASP A 41 2.42 16.14 7.34
CA ASP A 41 1.87 17.27 8.14
C ASP A 41 1.20 16.80 9.44
N GLY A 42 1.50 15.58 9.89
CA GLY A 42 0.86 14.97 11.05
C GLY A 42 -0.50 14.34 10.75
N ARG A 43 -1.05 14.51 9.54
CA ARG A 43 -2.19 13.70 9.09
C ARG A 43 -1.72 12.32 8.65
N HIS A 44 -2.56 11.33 8.90
CA HIS A 44 -2.37 9.96 8.45
C HIS A 44 -3.57 9.52 7.62
N GLU A 45 -3.32 8.80 6.53
CA GLU A 45 -4.36 8.18 5.71
C GLU A 45 -4.25 6.66 5.82
N ARG A 46 -5.35 5.96 6.12
CA ARG A 46 -5.33 4.50 6.17
C ARG A 46 -5.48 3.92 4.77
N VAL A 47 -4.46 3.19 4.32
CA VAL A 47 -4.37 2.64 2.96
C VAL A 47 -4.00 1.17 2.97
N THR A 48 -4.30 0.47 1.87
CA THR A 48 -3.81 -0.88 1.61
C THR A 48 -2.74 -0.84 0.55
N VAL A 49 -1.52 -1.24 0.92
CA VAL A 49 -0.36 -1.29 0.02
C VAL A 49 -0.17 -2.70 -0.50
N HIS A 50 0.04 -2.81 -1.81
CA HIS A 50 0.30 -4.05 -2.53
C HIS A 50 1.81 -4.25 -2.70
N TRP A 51 2.37 -5.30 -2.10
CA TRP A 51 3.77 -5.69 -2.21
C TRP A 51 3.90 -7.03 -2.91
N LEU A 52 4.83 -7.15 -3.85
CA LEU A 52 5.21 -8.45 -4.41
C LEU A 52 6.35 -9.04 -3.58
N LEU A 53 6.12 -10.20 -2.96
CA LEU A 53 7.18 -10.96 -2.34
C LEU A 53 8.04 -11.59 -3.44
N GLN A 54 9.33 -11.30 -3.40
CA GLN A 54 10.33 -11.85 -4.32
C GLN A 54 10.94 -13.13 -3.74
N GLU A 55 11.61 -13.92 -4.57
CA GLU A 55 12.24 -15.19 -4.16
C GLU A 55 13.30 -15.03 -3.08
N ASP A 56 13.99 -13.88 -3.06
CA ASP A 56 15.00 -13.53 -2.06
C ASP A 56 14.40 -13.00 -0.74
N GLY A 57 13.07 -13.00 -0.61
CA GLY A 57 12.35 -12.50 0.55
C GLY A 57 12.18 -10.98 0.58
N SER A 58 12.66 -10.25 -0.43
CA SER A 58 12.42 -8.82 -0.55
C SER A 58 10.98 -8.52 -0.98
N LEU A 59 10.51 -7.31 -0.67
CA LEU A 59 9.20 -6.81 -1.04
C LEU A 59 9.35 -5.73 -2.11
N ARG A 60 8.75 -5.97 -3.27
CA ARG A 60 8.71 -5.03 -4.39
C ARG A 60 7.44 -4.19 -4.35
N TYR A 61 7.63 -2.87 -4.38
CA TYR A 61 6.60 -1.86 -4.59
C TYR A 61 6.54 -1.47 -6.07
N ASP A 62 5.33 -1.41 -6.61
CA ASP A 62 5.05 -0.88 -7.93
C ASP A 62 3.84 0.07 -7.83
N PHE A 63 4.03 1.33 -8.20
CA PHE A 63 3.00 2.36 -8.11
C PHE A 63 1.75 2.00 -8.92
N ASP A 64 1.92 1.46 -10.14
CA ASP A 64 0.81 1.22 -11.05
C ASP A 64 -0.06 0.02 -10.63
N ARG A 65 0.45 -0.82 -9.72
CA ARG A 65 -0.27 -1.97 -9.15
C ARG A 65 -0.99 -1.64 -7.86
N GLN A 66 -0.82 -0.42 -7.34
CA GLN A 66 -1.51 0.00 -6.13
C GLN A 66 -2.99 0.28 -6.39
N PRO A 67 -3.86 0.09 -5.38
CA PRO A 67 -5.24 0.58 -5.43
C PRO A 67 -5.29 2.08 -5.71
N PRO A 68 -6.35 2.59 -6.38
CA PRO A 68 -6.48 4.02 -6.70
C PRO A 68 -6.29 4.96 -5.50
N GLU A 69 -6.81 4.57 -4.32
CA GLU A 69 -6.67 5.31 -3.07
C GLU A 69 -5.21 5.40 -2.60
N THR A 70 -4.46 4.30 -2.69
CA THR A 70 -3.04 4.24 -2.32
C THR A 70 -2.19 5.02 -3.31
N GLN A 71 -2.52 4.96 -4.61
CA GLN A 71 -1.86 5.79 -5.62
C GLN A 71 -2.04 7.28 -5.32
N GLU A 72 -3.25 7.69 -4.92
CA GLU A 72 -3.55 9.08 -4.63
C GLU A 72 -2.80 9.59 -3.39
N VAL A 73 -2.75 8.80 -2.33
CA VAL A 73 -1.95 9.11 -1.14
C VAL A 73 -0.47 9.25 -1.47
N HIS A 74 0.08 8.35 -2.31
CA HIS A 74 1.48 8.45 -2.76
C HIS A 74 1.71 9.72 -3.60
N ARG A 75 0.79 10.09 -4.50
CA ARG A 75 0.87 11.36 -5.25
C ARG A 75 0.91 12.56 -4.31
N GLN A 76 0.01 12.60 -3.32
CA GLN A 76 -0.04 13.70 -2.35
C GLN A 76 1.24 13.78 -1.51
N SER A 77 1.76 12.63 -1.08
CA SER A 77 3.02 12.56 -0.33
C SER A 77 4.20 13.11 -1.14
N CYS A 78 4.33 12.74 -2.41
CA CYS A 78 5.40 13.25 -3.27
C CYS A 78 5.22 14.73 -3.66
N ALA A 79 3.99 15.18 -3.90
CA ALA A 79 3.70 16.56 -4.30
C ALA A 79 4.16 17.59 -3.26
N ARG A 80 4.16 17.22 -1.97
CA ARG A 80 4.64 18.10 -0.87
C ARG A 80 6.09 18.52 -1.01
N VAL A 81 6.91 17.68 -1.62
CA VAL A 81 8.33 17.95 -1.88
C VAL A 81 8.58 18.33 -3.34
N GLY A 82 7.54 18.72 -4.09
CA GLY A 82 7.63 19.12 -5.50
C GLY A 82 7.93 17.97 -6.47
N MET A 83 7.73 16.73 -6.02
CA MET A 83 8.06 15.51 -6.77
C MET A 83 6.80 14.75 -7.19
N GLN A 84 7.01 13.70 -7.98
CA GLN A 84 5.97 12.76 -8.37
C GLN A 84 6.33 11.34 -7.89
N PRO A 85 5.34 10.43 -7.76
CA PRO A 85 5.62 9.01 -7.55
C PRO A 85 6.63 8.49 -8.57
N SER A 86 7.66 7.80 -8.07
CA SER A 86 8.54 7.03 -8.94
C SER A 86 7.71 5.96 -9.66
N ARG A 87 7.89 5.86 -10.98
CA ARG A 87 7.43 4.71 -11.78
C ARG A 87 8.46 3.58 -11.80
N GLY A 88 9.60 3.79 -11.13
CA GLY A 88 10.57 2.74 -10.85
C GLY A 88 10.08 1.82 -9.74
N VAL A 89 10.80 0.72 -9.58
CA VAL A 89 10.51 -0.30 -8.58
C VAL A 89 11.25 0.05 -7.29
N GLY A 90 10.52 0.19 -6.19
CA GLY A 90 11.12 0.23 -4.86
C GLY A 90 11.22 -1.16 -4.28
N VAL A 91 12.35 -1.50 -3.66
CA VAL A 91 12.56 -2.79 -3.00
C VAL A 91 12.92 -2.53 -1.54
N ILE A 92 12.26 -3.23 -0.63
CA ILE A 92 12.59 -3.23 0.80
C ILE A 92 12.83 -4.66 1.27
N SER A 93 13.70 -4.82 2.27
CA SER A 93 14.07 -6.11 2.84
C SER A 93 14.34 -5.97 4.33
N GLY A 94 14.03 -7.01 5.12
CA GLY A 94 14.28 -7.05 6.55
C GLY A 94 13.07 -6.67 7.41
N GLU A 95 13.14 -7.05 8.68
CA GLU A 95 12.09 -6.83 9.68
C GLU A 95 11.84 -5.33 9.91
N GLY A 96 10.58 -4.92 10.00
CA GLY A 96 10.21 -3.53 10.28
C GLY A 96 10.30 -2.57 9.09
N THR A 97 10.60 -3.06 7.87
CA THR A 97 10.53 -2.21 6.68
C THR A 97 9.08 -1.91 6.29
N THR A 98 8.77 -0.62 6.11
CA THR A 98 7.39 -0.14 5.91
C THR A 98 7.21 0.75 4.68
N HIS A 99 8.28 1.36 4.16
CA HIS A 99 8.20 2.45 3.17
C HIS A 99 9.12 2.17 1.97
N GLY A 100 8.74 1.24 1.11
CA GLY A 100 9.38 1.01 -0.19
C GLY A 100 8.85 1.87 -1.33
N TYR A 101 8.00 2.85 -1.05
CA TYR A 101 7.60 3.85 -2.04
C TYR A 101 8.71 4.88 -2.21
N SER A 102 8.81 5.49 -3.39
CA SER A 102 9.81 6.54 -3.66
C SER A 102 9.20 7.66 -4.49
N CYS A 103 9.76 8.87 -4.32
CA CYS A 103 9.44 10.03 -5.13
C CYS A 103 10.61 10.34 -6.06
N THR A 104 10.34 10.90 -7.23
CA THR A 104 11.35 11.31 -8.20
C THR A 104 11.06 12.71 -8.72
N SER A 105 12.08 13.44 -9.16
CA SER A 105 11.91 14.77 -9.73
C SER A 105 11.09 14.70 -11.02
N GLN A 106 10.23 15.69 -11.22
CA GLN A 106 9.57 15.92 -12.50
C GLN A 106 10.68 16.30 -13.51
N ARG A 107 10.94 15.45 -14.51
CA ARG A 107 11.85 15.81 -15.60
C ARG A 107 11.16 16.77 -16.56
#